data_AF-A0A0N4YAP5-F1
#
_entry.id   AF-A0A0N4YAP5-F1
#
_cell.length_a   1.000
_cell.length_b   1.000
_cell.length_c   1.000
_cell.angle_alpha   90.00
_cell.angle_beta   90.00
_cell.angle_gamma   90.00
#
_symmetry.space_group_name_H-M   'P 1'
#
loop_
_entity.id
_entity.type
_entity.pdbx_description
1 polymer ?
#
loop_
_entity_poly.entity_id
_entity_poly.type
_entity_poly.pdbx_seq_one_letter_code
_entity_poly.pdbx_strand_id
1 'polypeptide(L)'
;MTRKRKVDNTQSEHHEDVDKKNRMDSYGYQSHQDEGPSQDGQFRRSFPQKPRGGPSAGRGGHRFSNGDGNFNGDRGGRYGGGRDDREPNFNDGSTPHSAELFLSGLARIKHKRLLDLLFSGQSAHTIETLIYALHPIKTHKPIELIEKFNDLLCDNWTDATTCQNSAFLIRCLARVTCGLKRKEKNAQGDPVQLVQGQSAEIKAELSRIFDRIASLALEDAANPRVENVHVSLVVQDVLEADITAKMGKSSALATDVCDETTPLIEKLLSADRWGVVEALLRCAARHEELQEPLLKQLRKFFKASKVDNKLNFLLNTLTLNKYNGKTFYVSDCHLHGSLLVEVLLSFNKVKTLSACLEALQADEVMQLAKNRCGSHVLQATFSSKNIGDEVKEKLNDWESLISDVYGSHVFETIWDRYDVRRRQELMKKLSDSKFWKFAMLRCDMYLFRKDRKAWVEKMKKSVKAVKH
;
A
#
# COMPACT_ATOMS: atom_id res chain seq x y z
N MET A 1 -51.99 59.40 10.19
CA MET A 1 -52.18 57.94 10.30
C MET A 1 -50.91 57.24 9.87
N THR A 2 -50.41 56.36 10.75
CA THR A 2 -49.09 55.72 10.77
C THR A 2 -48.82 54.75 9.62
N ARG A 3 -47.71 54.96 8.90
CA ARG A 3 -47.00 53.98 8.07
C ARG A 3 -45.72 53.59 8.80
N LYS A 4 -45.60 52.33 9.26
CA LYS A 4 -44.39 51.79 9.87
C LYS A 4 -43.39 51.34 8.80
N ARG A 5 -42.13 51.73 8.98
CA ARG A 5 -40.96 51.43 8.14
C ARG A 5 -40.33 50.08 8.52
N LYS A 6 -39.74 49.47 7.49
CA LYS A 6 -38.77 48.37 7.51
C LYS A 6 -37.57 48.65 8.43
N VAL A 7 -37.06 47.59 9.06
CA VAL A 7 -35.68 47.47 9.53
C VAL A 7 -35.16 46.14 8.99
N ASP A 8 -34.19 46.20 8.09
CA ASP A 8 -33.41 45.07 7.61
C ASP A 8 -32.31 44.78 8.64
N ASN A 9 -32.14 43.50 9.02
CA ASN A 9 -31.04 43.06 9.87
C ASN A 9 -30.29 41.93 9.14
N THR A 10 -29.18 42.29 8.53
CA THR A 10 -28.19 41.38 7.93
C THR A 10 -27.21 40.96 9.01
N GLN A 11 -27.28 39.70 9.45
CA GLN A 11 -26.17 39.03 10.13
C GLN A 11 -25.51 38.07 9.14
N SER A 12 -24.24 38.35 8.86
CA SER A 12 -23.32 37.54 8.08
C SER A 12 -22.81 36.40 8.95
N GLU A 13 -23.19 35.15 8.62
CA GLU A 13 -22.52 33.97 9.13
C GLU A 13 -21.37 33.60 8.19
N HIS A 14 -20.15 33.79 8.69
CA HIS A 14 -18.93 33.19 8.16
C HIS A 14 -18.84 31.77 8.74
N HIS A 15 -19.10 30.74 7.93
CA HIS A 15 -18.57 29.40 8.16
C HIS A 15 -18.61 28.58 6.87
N GLU A 16 -17.43 28.12 6.45
CA GLU A 16 -17.12 26.88 5.70
C GLU A 16 -15.93 27.13 4.76
N ASP A 17 -14.74 27.14 5.36
CA ASP A 17 -13.48 26.93 4.63
C ASP A 17 -12.63 25.97 5.49
N VAL A 18 -13.12 24.74 5.65
CA VAL A 18 -12.43 23.64 6.34
C VAL A 18 -12.55 22.37 5.48
N ASP A 19 -12.06 22.41 4.24
CA ASP A 19 -12.00 21.20 3.41
C ASP A 19 -10.75 21.06 2.55
N LYS A 20 -9.69 21.84 2.84
CA LYS A 20 -8.42 21.77 2.11
C LYS A 20 -7.20 21.27 2.90
N LYS A 21 -7.37 20.87 4.17
CA LYS A 21 -6.24 20.40 5.00
C LYS A 21 -6.09 18.88 5.16
N ASN A 22 -7.07 18.06 4.79
CA ASN A 22 -7.02 16.60 5.01
C ASN A 22 -6.51 15.76 3.83
N ARG A 23 -5.69 16.34 2.93
CA ARG A 23 -5.15 15.61 1.77
C ARG A 23 -3.71 15.08 1.96
N MET A 24 -3.08 15.31 3.12
CA MET A 24 -1.67 14.93 3.37
C MET A 24 -1.43 13.88 4.47
N ASP A 25 -2.47 13.40 5.18
CA ASP A 25 -2.30 12.46 6.31
C ASP A 25 -2.50 10.97 5.95
N SER A 26 -2.59 10.64 4.66
CA SER A 26 -2.64 9.25 4.22
C SER A 26 -1.23 8.68 4.19
N TYR A 27 -0.94 7.78 5.15
CA TYR A 27 0.32 7.04 5.39
C TYR A 27 1.29 7.75 6.34
N GLY A 28 1.06 7.53 7.65
CA GLY A 28 1.86 8.02 8.76
C GLY A 28 3.35 7.64 8.69
N TYR A 29 4.12 8.49 8.03
CA TYR A 29 5.55 8.68 8.25
C TYR A 29 5.78 10.17 8.52
N GLN A 30 5.61 10.57 9.78
CA GLN A 30 6.21 11.81 10.27
C GLN A 30 7.38 11.42 11.16
N SER A 31 8.59 11.79 10.74
CA SER A 31 9.73 11.87 11.64
C SER A 31 9.45 13.03 12.61
N HIS A 32 8.98 12.72 13.82
CA HIS A 32 8.96 13.73 14.87
C HIS A 32 10.40 14.12 15.20
N GLN A 33 10.76 15.37 14.90
CA GLN A 33 11.82 16.07 15.61
C GLN A 33 11.14 16.85 16.73
N ASP A 34 11.27 16.36 17.97
CA ASP A 34 11.07 17.16 19.18
C ASP A 34 11.74 16.41 20.34
N GLU A 35 12.99 16.76 20.63
CA GLU A 35 13.60 16.52 21.95
C GLU A 35 13.84 17.89 22.60
N GLY A 36 12.94 18.25 23.52
CA GLY A 36 13.20 19.19 24.62
C GLY A 36 13.61 18.40 25.87
N PRO A 37 14.42 18.99 26.78
CA PRO A 37 15.23 18.21 27.69
C PRO A 37 14.43 17.71 28.89
N SER A 38 14.54 16.40 29.16
CA SER A 38 14.10 15.81 30.43
C SER A 38 15.28 15.78 31.42
N GLN A 39 15.01 16.26 32.63
CA GLN A 39 15.93 16.29 33.76
C GLN A 39 16.06 14.92 34.41
N ASP A 40 17.27 14.67 34.91
CA ASP A 40 17.66 13.76 36.00
C ASP A 40 17.68 12.24 35.79
N GLY A 41 18.86 11.67 36.10
CA GLY A 41 19.11 10.24 36.15
C GLY A 41 20.58 9.87 35.95
N GLN A 42 21.49 10.43 36.75
CA GLN A 42 22.93 10.20 36.67
C GLN A 42 23.32 8.74 36.92
N PHE A 43 23.90 8.07 35.92
CA PHE A 43 24.90 7.01 36.13
C PHE A 43 26.11 7.30 35.22
N ARG A 44 27.08 8.04 35.77
CA ARG A 44 28.38 8.30 35.13
C ARG A 44 29.26 7.05 35.21
N ARG A 45 29.62 6.48 34.07
CA ARG A 45 30.86 5.67 33.93
C ARG A 45 31.98 6.60 33.47
N SER A 46 33.00 6.73 34.31
CA SER A 46 34.20 7.53 34.10
C SER A 46 35.21 6.80 33.21
N PHE A 47 35.65 7.45 32.13
CA PHE A 47 36.89 7.11 31.42
C PHE A 47 37.89 8.27 31.55
N PRO A 48 39.19 7.99 31.76
CA PRO A 48 40.20 9.01 32.01
C PRO A 48 40.66 9.67 30.70
N GLN A 49 40.54 11.01 30.62
CA GLN A 49 41.22 11.81 29.61
C GLN A 49 42.62 12.19 30.10
N LYS A 50 43.65 11.88 29.30
CA LYS A 50 45.02 12.39 29.48
C LYS A 50 45.14 13.78 28.85
N PRO A 51 45.90 14.71 29.47
CA PRO A 51 46.15 16.03 28.89
C PRO A 51 47.28 15.95 27.85
N ARG A 52 47.12 16.66 26.74
CA ARG A 52 48.22 17.03 25.85
C ARG A 52 48.26 18.55 25.74
N GLY A 53 49.21 19.15 26.46
CA GLY A 53 49.74 20.48 26.17
C GLY A 53 51.08 20.36 25.44
N GLY A 54 51.39 21.33 24.58
CA GLY A 54 52.71 21.47 23.96
C GLY A 54 52.68 22.17 22.59
N PRO A 55 53.19 23.42 22.48
CA PRO A 55 53.07 24.25 21.27
C PRO A 55 54.35 24.24 20.41
N SER A 56 54.25 24.65 19.13
CA SER A 56 55.13 25.68 18.50
C SER A 56 55.06 25.71 16.96
N ALA A 57 55.06 26.96 16.44
CA ALA A 57 55.63 27.48 15.18
C ALA A 57 55.15 26.90 13.83
N GLY A 58 54.90 27.66 12.76
CA GLY A 58 55.16 29.06 12.43
C GLY A 58 55.45 29.16 10.91
N ARG A 59 55.14 30.32 10.29
CA ARG A 59 55.34 30.74 8.87
C ARG A 59 54.36 30.14 7.85
N GLY A 60 53.84 30.83 6.84
CA GLY A 60 53.82 32.21 6.33
C GLY A 60 52.75 32.23 5.21
N GLY A 61 51.98 33.27 4.90
CA GLY A 61 52.37 34.64 4.59
C GLY A 61 52.34 34.83 3.07
N HIS A 62 51.19 35.20 2.48
CA HIS A 62 51.13 36.02 1.25
C HIS A 62 49.75 36.68 1.08
N ARG A 63 49.77 38.03 1.09
CA ARG A 63 48.71 38.96 0.68
C ARG A 63 48.86 39.26 -0.81
N PHE A 64 47.74 39.42 -1.52
CA PHE A 64 47.53 40.37 -2.64
C PHE A 64 46.02 40.70 -2.62
N SER A 65 45.63 41.90 -2.18
CA SER A 65 45.52 43.19 -2.89
C SER A 65 44.21 43.32 -3.67
N ASN A 66 43.40 44.29 -3.21
CA ASN A 66 42.20 44.82 -3.82
C ASN A 66 42.48 45.43 -5.20
N GLY A 67 41.45 45.43 -6.04
CA GLY A 67 41.39 46.20 -7.28
C GLY A 67 39.92 46.47 -7.63
N ASP A 68 39.43 47.63 -7.20
CA ASP A 68 38.17 48.23 -7.64
C ASP A 68 38.24 48.59 -9.13
N GLY A 69 37.12 48.37 -9.84
CA GLY A 69 36.99 48.69 -11.26
C GLY A 69 35.53 48.79 -11.67
N ASN A 70 34.95 49.95 -11.41
CA ASN A 70 33.60 50.36 -11.80
C ASN A 70 33.61 50.75 -13.30
N PHE A 71 32.74 50.16 -14.13
CA PHE A 71 32.43 50.70 -15.47
C PHE A 71 30.96 50.42 -15.86
N ASN A 72 30.21 51.51 -16.02
CA ASN A 72 28.87 51.57 -16.60
C ASN A 72 28.93 51.33 -18.12
N GLY A 73 27.88 50.73 -18.70
CA GLY A 73 27.73 50.63 -20.15
C GLY A 73 26.57 49.77 -20.65
N ASP A 74 25.35 50.21 -20.37
CA ASP A 74 24.19 50.33 -21.27
C ASP A 74 23.90 49.32 -22.42
N ARG A 75 22.59 48.98 -22.53
CA ARG A 75 21.80 48.46 -23.69
C ARG A 75 21.43 46.98 -23.78
N GLY A 76 20.16 46.72 -23.43
CA GLY A 76 19.13 46.30 -24.40
C GLY A 76 19.10 44.85 -24.87
N GLY A 77 18.09 44.08 -24.43
CA GLY A 77 17.73 42.82 -25.08
C GLY A 77 16.63 42.04 -24.36
N ARG A 78 15.35 42.33 -24.68
CA ARG A 78 14.20 41.46 -24.37
C ARG A 78 14.24 40.21 -25.24
N TYR A 79 14.31 39.01 -24.65
CA TYR A 79 13.65 37.76 -25.07
C TYR A 79 13.70 36.86 -23.81
N GLY A 80 12.59 36.49 -23.15
CA GLY A 80 11.56 35.61 -23.67
C GLY A 80 11.94 34.14 -23.45
N GLY A 81 12.19 33.73 -22.20
CA GLY A 81 12.55 32.35 -21.84
C GLY A 81 11.53 31.75 -20.88
N GLY A 82 10.72 30.82 -21.37
CA GLY A 82 9.76 30.06 -20.59
C GLY A 82 10.46 29.26 -19.51
N ARG A 83 9.95 29.36 -18.28
CA ARG A 83 10.28 28.44 -17.19
C ARG A 83 9.59 27.11 -17.49
N ASP A 84 10.32 26.17 -18.06
CA ASP A 84 10.03 24.76 -17.91
C ASP A 84 10.38 24.37 -16.46
N ASP A 85 9.43 24.58 -15.55
CA ASP A 85 9.46 24.04 -14.19
C ASP A 85 9.14 22.53 -14.23
N ARG A 86 9.92 21.77 -15.01
CA ARG A 86 10.02 20.31 -14.83
C ARG A 86 11.15 20.08 -13.85
N GLU A 87 10.79 19.90 -12.60
CA GLU A 87 11.69 19.26 -11.63
C GLU A 87 12.28 17.99 -12.28
N PRO A 88 13.61 17.84 -12.28
CA PRO A 88 14.22 16.61 -12.76
C PRO A 88 13.77 15.48 -11.83
N ASN A 89 13.00 14.55 -12.39
CA ASN A 89 12.79 13.24 -11.79
C ASN A 89 14.18 12.65 -11.54
N PHE A 90 14.61 12.62 -10.27
CA PHE A 90 15.76 11.86 -9.79
C PHE A 90 15.45 10.37 -9.96
N ASN A 91 15.48 9.92 -11.21
CA ASN A 91 15.36 8.51 -11.55
C ASN A 91 16.73 7.88 -11.25
N ASP A 92 16.83 7.19 -10.11
CA ASP A 92 17.91 6.30 -9.65
C ASP A 92 19.23 6.36 -10.45
N GLY A 93 20.07 7.35 -10.14
CA GLY A 93 21.31 7.65 -10.88
C GLY A 93 22.45 6.62 -10.73
N SER A 94 22.25 5.49 -10.06
CA SER A 94 23.28 4.45 -9.92
C SER A 94 23.01 3.29 -10.88
N THR A 95 23.95 3.05 -11.79
CA THR A 95 23.92 1.82 -12.60
C THR A 95 24.08 0.58 -11.69
N PRO A 96 23.54 -0.59 -12.05
CA PRO A 96 23.73 -1.82 -11.27
C PRO A 96 25.21 -2.12 -10.97
N HIS A 97 26.09 -1.79 -11.93
CA HIS A 97 27.54 -1.94 -11.76
C HIS A 97 28.12 -0.99 -10.69
N SER A 98 27.72 0.28 -10.70
CA SER A 98 28.13 1.25 -9.67
C SER A 98 27.64 0.83 -8.28
N ALA A 99 26.40 0.32 -8.19
CA ALA A 99 25.84 -0.19 -6.95
C ALA A 99 26.63 -1.41 -6.43
N GLU A 100 26.93 -2.37 -7.30
CA GLU A 100 27.75 -3.54 -6.99
C GLU A 100 29.14 -3.14 -6.48
N LEU A 101 29.81 -2.19 -7.14
CA LEU A 101 31.14 -1.70 -6.73
C LEU A 101 31.11 -1.05 -5.35
N PHE A 102 30.11 -0.20 -5.08
CA PHE A 102 29.97 0.48 -3.80
C PHE A 102 29.68 -0.52 -2.67
N LEU A 103 28.73 -1.42 -2.87
CA LEU A 103 28.39 -2.47 -1.92
C LEU A 103 29.56 -3.43 -1.69
N SER A 104 30.36 -3.72 -2.72
CA SER A 104 31.61 -4.48 -2.59
C SER A 104 32.64 -3.77 -1.69
N GLY A 105 32.72 -2.45 -1.75
CA GLY A 105 33.55 -1.64 -0.85
C GLY A 105 33.08 -1.74 0.60
N LEU A 106 31.76 -1.60 0.83
CA LEU A 106 31.16 -1.78 2.15
C LEU A 106 31.32 -3.21 2.68
N ALA A 107 31.22 -4.23 1.84
CA ALA A 107 31.39 -5.61 2.24
C ALA A 107 32.80 -5.91 2.80
N ARG A 108 33.81 -5.06 2.55
CA ARG A 108 35.18 -5.24 3.05
C ARG A 108 35.43 -4.61 4.42
N ILE A 109 34.53 -3.76 4.92
CA ILE A 109 34.72 -3.16 6.25
C ILE A 109 34.48 -4.18 7.37
N LYS A 110 35.04 -3.92 8.55
CA LYS A 110 34.91 -4.82 9.71
C LYS A 110 33.43 -5.01 10.08
N HIS A 111 33.04 -6.23 10.45
CA HIS A 111 31.64 -6.60 10.73
C HIS A 111 30.95 -5.65 11.71
N LYS A 112 31.60 -5.31 12.83
CA LYS A 112 31.06 -4.36 13.80
C LYS A 112 30.70 -3.02 13.16
N ARG A 113 31.60 -2.47 12.32
CA ARG A 113 31.36 -1.19 11.65
C ARG A 113 30.29 -1.31 10.57
N LEU A 114 30.19 -2.47 9.91
CA LEU A 114 29.14 -2.73 8.93
C LEU A 114 27.77 -2.79 9.61
N LEU A 115 27.66 -3.46 10.76
CA LEU A 115 26.46 -3.43 11.58
C LEU A 115 26.10 -1.99 11.99
N ASP A 116 27.04 -1.17 12.47
CA ASP A 116 26.76 0.24 12.78
C ASP A 116 26.10 0.97 11.58
N LEU A 117 26.53 0.69 10.35
CA LEU A 117 25.94 1.28 9.14
C LEU A 117 24.53 0.75 8.87
N LEU A 118 24.31 -0.56 8.98
CA LEU A 118 23.02 -1.21 8.73
C LEU A 118 21.92 -0.78 9.73
N PHE A 119 22.32 -0.31 10.92
CA PHE A 119 21.42 0.19 11.95
C PHE A 119 21.28 1.73 11.94
N SER A 120 22.16 2.44 11.23
CA SER A 120 22.11 3.90 11.12
C SER A 120 21.17 4.37 10.01
N GLY A 121 20.38 5.41 10.24
CA GLY A 121 19.31 5.82 9.31
C GLY A 121 19.80 6.13 7.89
N GLN A 122 20.72 7.08 7.73
CA GLN A 122 21.17 7.52 6.39
C GLN A 122 21.96 6.42 5.65
N SER A 123 22.80 5.67 6.36
CA SER A 123 23.57 4.60 5.72
C SER A 123 22.69 3.40 5.35
N ALA A 124 21.73 3.01 6.19
CA ALA A 124 20.78 1.95 5.87
C ALA A 124 19.95 2.30 4.64
N HIS A 125 19.40 3.51 4.53
CA HIS A 125 18.66 3.95 3.34
C HIS A 125 19.52 4.01 2.07
N THR A 126 20.79 4.40 2.21
CA THR A 126 21.74 4.36 1.08
C THR A 126 21.96 2.92 0.62
N ILE A 127 22.18 1.99 1.56
CA ILE A 127 22.36 0.57 1.27
C ILE A 127 21.08 -0.02 0.64
N GLU A 128 19.89 0.31 1.16
CA GLU A 128 18.59 -0.08 0.62
C GLU A 128 18.46 0.32 -0.86
N THR A 129 18.78 1.57 -1.16
CA THR A 129 18.72 2.13 -2.52
C THR A 129 19.68 1.39 -3.46
N LEU A 130 20.90 1.14 -3.00
CA LEU A 130 21.90 0.39 -3.78
C LEU A 130 21.48 -1.07 -4.01
N ILE A 131 20.87 -1.73 -3.02
CA ILE A 131 20.36 -3.10 -3.17
C ILE A 131 19.23 -3.15 -4.22
N TYR A 132 18.30 -2.19 -4.22
CA TYR A 132 17.28 -2.12 -5.28
C TYR A 132 17.88 -1.84 -6.66
N ALA A 133 18.94 -1.04 -6.74
CA ALA A 133 19.66 -0.77 -8.00
C ALA A 133 20.38 -2.01 -8.56
N LEU A 134 20.58 -3.09 -7.78
CA LEU A 134 21.08 -4.37 -8.29
C LEU A 134 20.03 -5.12 -9.13
N HIS A 135 18.75 -4.73 -9.08
CA HIS A 135 17.69 -5.36 -9.86
C HIS A 135 17.76 -4.94 -11.35
N PRO A 136 17.67 -5.89 -12.31
CA PRO A 136 17.60 -7.34 -12.14
C PRO A 136 18.96 -7.99 -11.86
N ILE A 137 19.00 -8.96 -10.94
CA ILE A 137 20.23 -9.71 -10.61
C ILE A 137 20.47 -10.78 -11.68
N LYS A 138 21.61 -10.70 -12.36
CA LYS A 138 21.99 -11.59 -13.49
C LYS A 138 23.32 -12.33 -13.32
N THR A 139 24.05 -12.06 -12.25
CA THR A 139 25.38 -12.62 -11.98
C THR A 139 25.48 -13.05 -10.51
N HIS A 140 26.47 -13.89 -10.17
CA HIS A 140 26.65 -14.38 -8.79
C HIS A 140 27.16 -13.31 -7.81
N LYS A 141 27.97 -12.36 -8.27
CA LYS A 141 28.59 -11.38 -7.38
C LYS A 141 27.58 -10.52 -6.58
N PRO A 142 26.49 -10.00 -7.17
CA PRO A 142 25.40 -9.40 -6.39
C PRO A 142 24.77 -10.33 -5.35
N ILE A 143 24.72 -11.64 -5.61
CA ILE A 143 24.16 -12.64 -4.68
C ILE A 143 25.07 -12.77 -3.46
N GLU A 144 26.39 -12.87 -3.65
CA GLU A 144 27.36 -12.91 -2.55
C GLU A 144 27.25 -11.67 -1.63
N LEU A 145 27.04 -10.50 -2.23
CA LEU A 145 26.82 -9.27 -1.47
C LEU A 145 25.52 -9.35 -0.67
N ILE A 146 24.40 -9.68 -1.33
CA ILE A 146 23.09 -9.82 -0.70
C ILE A 146 23.14 -10.84 0.45
N GLU A 147 23.76 -11.99 0.24
CA GLU A 147 23.94 -13.02 1.25
C GLU A 147 24.70 -12.49 2.46
N LYS A 148 25.82 -11.78 2.24
CA LYS A 148 26.58 -11.20 3.35
C LYS A 148 25.78 -10.20 4.19
N PHE A 149 25.04 -9.30 3.55
CA PHE A 149 24.18 -8.33 4.26
C PHE A 149 23.04 -9.04 4.99
N ASN A 150 22.44 -10.04 4.34
CA ASN A 150 21.41 -10.88 4.92
C ASN A 150 21.90 -11.61 6.17
N ASP A 151 23.07 -12.24 6.11
CA ASP A 151 23.63 -13.00 7.23
C ASP A 151 23.85 -12.12 8.45
N LEU A 152 24.40 -10.90 8.26
CA LEU A 152 24.59 -9.95 9.37
C LEU A 152 23.26 -9.53 10.01
N LEU A 153 22.22 -9.30 9.22
CA LEU A 153 20.90 -8.92 9.74
C LEU A 153 20.20 -10.11 10.41
N CYS A 154 20.29 -11.30 9.83
CA CYS A 154 19.69 -12.52 10.39
C CYS A 154 20.41 -12.98 11.67
N ASP A 155 21.73 -12.85 11.76
CA ASP A 155 22.49 -13.14 12.97
C ASP A 155 22.16 -12.18 14.12
N ASN A 156 21.62 -10.99 13.80
CA ASN A 156 21.20 -9.96 14.75
C ASN A 156 19.69 -9.68 14.64
N TRP A 157 18.89 -10.70 14.31
CA TRP A 157 17.49 -10.56 13.89
C TRP A 157 16.63 -9.78 14.88
N THR A 158 16.80 -10.04 16.18
CA THR A 158 15.99 -9.39 17.22
C THR A 158 16.17 -7.87 17.24
N ASP A 159 17.42 -7.42 17.17
CA ASP A 159 17.74 -5.99 17.13
C ASP A 159 17.38 -5.40 15.75
N ALA A 160 17.65 -6.15 14.68
CA ALA A 160 17.44 -5.68 13.30
C ALA A 160 15.95 -5.45 12.97
N THR A 161 15.06 -6.31 13.46
CA THR A 161 13.61 -6.18 13.23
C THR A 161 12.94 -5.14 14.12
N THR A 162 13.53 -4.83 15.29
CA THR A 162 13.01 -3.79 16.19
C THR A 162 13.58 -2.40 15.87
N CYS A 163 14.71 -2.33 15.15
CA CYS A 163 15.24 -1.10 14.57
C CYS A 163 14.53 -0.73 13.26
N GLN A 164 13.93 0.45 13.19
CA GLN A 164 13.26 0.94 11.98
C GLN A 164 14.13 0.83 10.71
N ASN A 165 15.40 1.25 10.81
CA ASN A 165 16.31 1.34 9.66
C ASN A 165 16.68 -0.04 9.12
N SER A 166 17.02 -0.97 10.02
CA SER A 166 17.37 -2.34 9.65
C SER A 166 16.15 -3.14 9.21
N ALA A 167 14.97 -2.88 9.78
CA ALA A 167 13.72 -3.48 9.34
C ALA A 167 13.41 -3.12 7.87
N PHE A 168 13.66 -1.87 7.43
CA PHE A 168 13.55 -1.51 6.02
C PHE A 168 14.51 -2.30 5.12
N LEU A 169 15.75 -2.51 5.57
CA LEU A 169 16.72 -3.32 4.84
C LEU A 169 16.28 -4.78 4.72
N ILE A 170 15.76 -5.38 5.79
CA ILE A 170 15.22 -6.75 5.76
C ILE A 170 14.09 -6.84 4.73
N ARG A 171 13.16 -5.88 4.74
CA ARG A 171 12.05 -5.80 3.78
C ARG A 171 12.54 -5.65 2.34
N CYS A 172 13.57 -4.83 2.12
CA CYS A 172 14.23 -4.68 0.83
C CYS A 172 14.85 -6.00 0.35
N LEU A 173 15.61 -6.68 1.23
CA LEU A 173 16.24 -7.97 0.92
C LEU A 173 15.20 -9.05 0.60
N ALA A 174 14.11 -9.14 1.37
CA ALA A 174 13.01 -10.07 1.10
C ALA A 174 12.43 -9.88 -0.31
N ARG A 175 12.21 -8.62 -0.73
CA ARG A 175 11.69 -8.32 -2.07
C ARG A 175 12.70 -8.64 -3.17
N VAL A 176 13.94 -8.21 -3.02
CA VAL A 176 14.98 -8.37 -4.06
C VAL A 176 15.37 -9.83 -4.25
N THR A 177 15.40 -10.62 -3.17
CA THR A 177 15.63 -12.08 -3.23
C THR A 177 14.48 -12.83 -3.91
N CYS A 178 13.25 -12.32 -3.82
CA CYS A 178 12.12 -12.78 -4.65
C CYS A 178 12.15 -12.26 -6.10
N GLY A 179 13.19 -11.53 -6.52
CA GLY A 179 13.29 -10.94 -7.87
C GLY A 179 12.34 -9.77 -8.11
N LEU A 180 11.82 -9.14 -7.04
CA LEU A 180 10.88 -8.02 -7.12
C LEU A 180 11.61 -6.67 -7.10
N LYS A 181 11.06 -5.70 -7.81
CA LYS A 181 11.48 -4.29 -7.75
C LYS A 181 10.97 -3.61 -6.47
N ARG A 182 11.52 -2.42 -6.21
CA ARG A 182 10.98 -1.50 -5.19
C ARG A 182 9.48 -1.27 -5.44
N LYS A 183 8.69 -1.27 -4.37
CA LYS A 183 7.24 -0.98 -4.45
C LYS A 183 7.07 0.50 -4.80
N GLU A 184 6.50 0.80 -5.96
CA GLU A 184 6.18 2.18 -6.34
C GLU A 184 4.98 2.68 -5.52
N LYS A 185 5.03 3.94 -5.08
CA LYS A 185 4.02 4.50 -4.17
C LYS A 185 2.62 4.67 -4.80
N ASN A 186 2.51 4.65 -6.13
CA ASN A 186 1.27 5.00 -6.86
C ASN A 186 0.86 4.01 -7.98
N ALA A 187 1.51 2.85 -8.09
CA ALA A 187 1.20 1.91 -9.17
C ALA A 187 0.00 1.00 -8.80
N GLN A 188 -1.22 1.53 -8.92
CA GLN A 188 -2.42 0.70 -9.13
C GLN A 188 -2.48 0.39 -10.63
N GLY A 189 -1.91 -0.74 -11.05
CA GLY A 189 -1.99 -1.19 -12.44
C GLY A 189 -0.64 -1.58 -13.00
N ASP A 190 -0.22 -2.79 -12.69
CA ASP A 190 0.10 -3.83 -13.67
C ASP A 190 0.71 -5.02 -12.93
N PRO A 191 0.46 -6.27 -13.35
CA PRO A 191 1.11 -7.42 -12.76
C PRO A 191 2.62 -7.24 -12.88
N VAL A 192 3.32 -7.28 -11.74
CA VAL A 192 4.79 -7.26 -11.68
C VAL A 192 5.31 -8.29 -12.68
N GLN A 193 5.89 -7.82 -13.78
CA GLN A 193 6.57 -8.70 -14.71
C GLN A 193 7.79 -9.26 -13.97
N LEU A 194 7.67 -10.51 -13.50
CA LEU A 194 8.80 -11.32 -13.07
C LEU A 194 9.86 -11.24 -14.17
N VAL A 195 11.08 -10.91 -13.79
CA VAL A 195 12.18 -10.70 -14.73
C VAL A 195 12.38 -11.96 -15.56
N GLN A 196 11.98 -11.89 -16.82
CA GLN A 196 12.36 -12.87 -17.82
C GLN A 196 13.88 -12.77 -18.02
N GLY A 197 14.61 -13.88 -17.84
CA GLY A 197 16.05 -13.95 -18.13
C GLY A 197 17.00 -14.21 -16.95
N GLN A 198 16.51 -14.47 -15.73
CA GLN A 198 17.38 -15.01 -14.67
C GLN A 198 17.62 -16.51 -14.87
N SER A 199 18.87 -16.97 -14.72
CA SER A 199 19.21 -18.40 -14.75
C SER A 199 18.54 -19.13 -13.59
N ALA A 200 18.26 -20.43 -13.78
CA ALA A 200 17.66 -21.26 -12.73
C ALA A 200 18.53 -21.32 -11.46
N GLU A 201 19.86 -21.30 -11.63
CA GLU A 201 20.84 -21.29 -10.55
C GLU A 201 20.77 -20.02 -9.70
N ILE A 202 20.78 -18.84 -10.32
CA ILE A 202 20.61 -17.55 -9.62
C ILE A 202 19.30 -17.51 -8.83
N LYS A 203 18.22 -18.01 -9.44
CA LYS A 203 16.91 -18.10 -8.77
C LYS A 203 16.96 -19.00 -7.55
N ALA A 204 17.66 -20.14 -7.63
CA ALA A 204 17.81 -21.08 -6.53
C ALA A 204 18.61 -20.49 -5.36
N GLU A 205 19.72 -19.78 -5.65
CA GLU A 205 20.52 -19.12 -4.61
C GLU A 205 19.77 -17.99 -3.91
N LEU A 206 19.14 -17.09 -4.67
CA LEU A 206 18.31 -16.02 -4.09
C LEU A 206 17.14 -16.60 -3.28
N SER A 207 16.57 -17.71 -3.74
CA SER A 207 15.57 -18.48 -3.01
C SER A 207 16.04 -18.92 -1.63
N ARG A 208 17.27 -19.44 -1.52
CA ARG A 208 17.83 -19.90 -0.24
C ARG A 208 18.01 -18.74 0.74
N ILE A 209 18.44 -17.58 0.25
CA ILE A 209 18.57 -16.36 1.07
C ILE A 209 17.19 -15.92 1.56
N PHE A 210 16.20 -15.91 0.68
CA PHE A 210 14.82 -15.60 1.05
C PHE A 210 14.27 -16.56 2.11
N ASP A 211 14.51 -17.88 1.97
CA ASP A 211 14.02 -18.89 2.91
C ASP A 211 14.50 -18.59 4.34
N ARG A 212 15.75 -18.15 4.50
CA ARG A 212 16.29 -17.75 5.81
C ARG A 212 15.55 -16.56 6.41
N ILE A 213 15.27 -15.53 5.62
CA ILE A 213 14.48 -14.36 6.06
C ILE A 213 13.06 -14.79 6.42
N ALA A 214 12.47 -15.62 5.57
CA ALA A 214 11.11 -16.11 5.74
C ALA A 214 10.97 -16.86 7.06
N SER A 215 11.82 -17.87 7.33
CA SER A 215 11.80 -18.64 8.57
C SER A 215 11.85 -17.77 9.83
N LEU A 216 12.76 -16.79 9.90
CA LEU A 216 12.86 -15.89 11.07
C LEU A 216 11.65 -14.97 11.21
N ALA A 217 11.08 -14.51 10.09
CA ALA A 217 9.85 -13.73 10.12
C ALA A 217 8.65 -14.58 10.59
N LEU A 218 8.61 -15.87 10.29
CA LEU A 218 7.56 -16.77 10.78
C LEU A 218 7.65 -16.94 12.30
N GLU A 219 8.84 -17.21 12.80
CA GLU A 219 9.08 -17.34 14.24
C GLU A 219 8.61 -16.09 14.99
N ASP A 220 8.86 -14.89 14.43
CA ASP A 220 8.38 -13.64 14.99
C ASP A 220 6.85 -13.48 14.86
N ALA A 221 6.22 -13.95 13.79
CA ALA A 221 4.77 -13.92 13.60
C ALA A 221 4.02 -14.75 14.66
N ALA A 222 4.62 -15.85 15.10
CA ALA A 222 4.12 -16.71 16.19
C ALA A 222 4.43 -16.17 17.59
N ASN A 223 5.24 -15.10 17.69
CA ASN A 223 5.72 -14.55 18.95
C ASN A 223 4.99 -13.24 19.31
N PRO A 224 4.78 -12.91 20.60
CA PRO A 224 4.33 -11.57 21.03
C PRO A 224 5.12 -10.40 20.43
N ARG A 225 6.37 -10.61 20.00
CA ARG A 225 7.19 -9.60 19.31
C ARG A 225 6.56 -9.02 18.04
N VAL A 226 5.64 -9.73 17.38
CA VAL A 226 4.85 -9.19 16.24
C VAL A 226 4.02 -7.97 16.62
N GLU A 227 3.80 -7.70 17.91
CA GLU A 227 3.21 -6.46 18.38
C GLU A 227 4.12 -5.24 18.17
N ASN A 228 5.41 -5.40 17.92
CA ASN A 228 6.26 -4.30 17.50
C ASN A 228 5.94 -3.90 16.06
N VAL A 229 5.78 -2.59 15.81
CA VAL A 229 5.38 -2.09 14.49
C VAL A 229 6.35 -2.51 13.39
N HIS A 230 7.65 -2.48 13.63
CA HIS A 230 8.66 -2.81 12.63
C HIS A 230 8.71 -4.32 12.35
N VAL A 231 8.61 -5.15 13.40
CA VAL A 231 8.48 -6.60 13.26
C VAL A 231 7.24 -6.96 12.44
N SER A 232 6.08 -6.36 12.77
CA SER A 232 4.83 -6.59 12.03
C SER A 232 4.93 -6.26 10.54
N LEU A 233 5.66 -5.18 10.20
CA LEU A 233 5.90 -4.76 8.82
C LEU A 233 6.88 -5.67 8.08
N VAL A 234 7.88 -6.23 8.77
CA VAL A 234 8.78 -7.25 8.21
C VAL A 234 7.98 -8.50 7.86
N VAL A 235 7.17 -9.02 8.80
CA VAL A 235 6.31 -10.19 8.56
C VAL A 235 5.37 -9.96 7.37
N GLN A 236 4.69 -8.82 7.35
CA GLN A 236 3.79 -8.45 6.25
C GLN A 236 4.50 -8.44 4.89
N ASP A 237 5.64 -7.76 4.78
CA ASP A 237 6.34 -7.60 3.49
C ASP A 237 6.98 -8.91 3.01
N VAL A 238 7.43 -9.78 3.94
CA VAL A 238 7.94 -11.12 3.61
C VAL A 238 6.83 -11.99 3.01
N LEU A 239 5.64 -12.01 3.63
CA LEU A 239 4.47 -12.72 3.09
C LEU A 239 4.03 -12.13 1.75
N GLU A 240 3.97 -10.80 1.62
CA GLU A 240 3.62 -10.13 0.36
C GLU A 240 4.62 -10.43 -0.76
N ALA A 241 5.92 -10.52 -0.44
CA ALA A 241 6.96 -10.81 -1.42
C ALA A 241 6.81 -12.22 -2.01
N ASP A 242 6.62 -13.24 -1.17
CA ASP A 242 6.41 -14.62 -1.61
C ASP A 242 5.13 -14.75 -2.47
N ILE A 243 4.03 -14.15 -2.01
CA ILE A 243 2.75 -14.09 -2.73
C ILE A 243 2.94 -13.45 -4.11
N THR A 244 3.63 -12.30 -4.18
CA THR A 244 3.80 -11.54 -5.43
C THR A 244 4.69 -12.28 -6.42
N ALA A 245 5.80 -12.86 -5.96
CA ALA A 245 6.75 -13.54 -6.82
C ALA A 245 6.27 -14.92 -7.30
N LYS A 246 5.15 -15.44 -6.76
CA LYS A 246 4.59 -16.75 -7.10
C LYS A 246 5.66 -17.86 -7.03
N MET A 247 6.56 -17.76 -6.05
CA MET A 247 7.71 -18.67 -5.94
C MET A 247 7.30 -20.13 -5.69
N GLY A 248 6.02 -20.40 -5.42
CA GLY A 248 5.47 -21.76 -5.32
C GLY A 248 5.94 -22.54 -4.09
N LYS A 249 6.92 -21.99 -3.34
CA LYS A 249 7.31 -22.44 -1.99
C LYS A 249 6.21 -22.22 -0.95
N SER A 250 5.16 -21.50 -1.35
CA SER A 250 4.11 -20.92 -0.53
C SER A 250 3.04 -21.91 -0.03
N SER A 251 3.17 -23.24 -0.14
CA SER A 251 2.20 -24.14 0.51
C SER A 251 2.67 -24.49 1.91
N ALA A 252 3.84 -25.13 2.05
CA ALA A 252 4.43 -25.41 3.37
C ALA A 252 4.62 -24.13 4.19
N LEU A 253 5.20 -23.09 3.59
CA LEU A 253 5.35 -21.79 4.26
C LEU A 253 3.99 -21.23 4.70
N ALA A 254 2.98 -21.22 3.81
CA ALA A 254 1.65 -20.72 4.17
C ALA A 254 0.98 -21.54 5.27
N THR A 255 1.12 -22.87 5.21
CA THR A 255 0.61 -23.79 6.22
C THR A 255 1.25 -23.51 7.56
N ASP A 256 2.59 -23.47 7.64
CA ASP A 256 3.32 -23.20 8.88
C ASP A 256 2.92 -21.83 9.45
N VAL A 257 2.87 -20.78 8.62
CA VAL A 257 2.41 -19.45 9.05
C VAL A 257 0.99 -19.53 9.59
N CYS A 258 0.07 -20.13 8.84
CA CYS A 258 -1.34 -20.16 9.21
C CYS A 258 -1.56 -20.98 10.48
N ASP A 259 -0.88 -22.11 10.64
CA ASP A 259 -1.02 -22.98 11.81
C ASP A 259 -0.52 -22.27 13.08
N GLU A 260 0.60 -21.56 13.01
CA GLU A 260 1.17 -20.83 14.14
C GLU A 260 0.45 -19.51 14.46
N THR A 261 0.01 -18.76 13.43
CA THR A 261 -0.57 -17.42 13.61
C THR A 261 -2.09 -17.42 13.76
N THR A 262 -2.81 -18.43 13.27
CA THR A 262 -4.28 -18.52 13.42
C THR A 262 -4.72 -18.42 14.89
N PRO A 263 -4.10 -19.12 15.84
CA PRO A 263 -4.42 -18.98 17.27
C PRO A 263 -4.23 -17.56 17.82
N LEU A 264 -3.41 -16.74 17.18
CA LEU A 264 -3.05 -15.39 17.61
C LEU A 264 -3.91 -14.29 16.97
N ILE A 265 -4.80 -14.61 16.03
CA ILE A 265 -5.61 -13.62 15.29
C ILE A 265 -6.37 -12.67 16.21
N GLU A 266 -7.03 -13.20 17.25
CA GLU A 266 -7.78 -12.37 18.19
C GLU A 266 -6.87 -11.35 18.90
N LYS A 267 -5.65 -11.77 19.24
CA LYS A 267 -4.64 -10.92 19.85
C LYS A 267 -4.12 -9.86 18.88
N LEU A 268 -3.79 -10.27 17.65
CA LEU A 268 -3.30 -9.37 16.59
C LEU A 268 -4.32 -8.28 16.26
N LEU A 269 -5.58 -8.65 16.06
CA LEU A 269 -6.65 -7.70 15.76
C LEU A 269 -6.93 -6.77 16.95
N SER A 270 -6.85 -7.27 18.19
CA SER A 270 -6.99 -6.43 19.39
C SER A 270 -5.83 -5.43 19.57
N ALA A 271 -4.67 -5.72 19.00
CA ALA A 271 -3.49 -4.84 19.01
C ALA A 271 -3.37 -3.97 17.76
N ASP A 272 -4.45 -3.82 16.99
CA ASP A 272 -4.50 -3.07 15.73
C ASP A 272 -3.47 -3.51 14.67
N ARG A 273 -3.05 -4.78 14.70
CA ARG A 273 -2.11 -5.38 13.73
C ARG A 273 -2.85 -5.91 12.50
N TRP A 274 -3.75 -5.09 11.94
CA TRP A 274 -4.62 -5.44 10.82
C TRP A 274 -3.84 -5.89 9.57
N GLY A 275 -2.73 -5.23 9.26
CA GLY A 275 -1.90 -5.54 8.08
C GLY A 275 -1.28 -6.94 8.10
N VAL A 276 -0.92 -7.44 9.30
CA VAL A 276 -0.42 -8.82 9.47
C VAL A 276 -1.53 -9.82 9.16
N VAL A 277 -2.73 -9.58 9.69
CA VAL A 277 -3.89 -10.46 9.44
C VAL A 277 -4.31 -10.39 7.97
N GLU A 278 -4.26 -9.21 7.36
CA GLU A 278 -4.54 -9.03 5.94
C GLU A 278 -3.55 -9.83 5.06
N ALA A 279 -2.25 -9.77 5.37
CA ALA A 279 -1.22 -10.55 4.68
C ALA A 279 -1.42 -12.07 4.86
N LEU A 280 -1.78 -12.50 6.07
CA LEU A 280 -2.12 -13.88 6.38
C LEU A 280 -3.32 -14.36 5.56
N LEU A 281 -4.39 -13.54 5.48
CA LEU A 281 -5.56 -13.87 4.67
C LEU A 281 -5.21 -13.96 3.18
N ARG A 282 -4.35 -13.08 2.66
CA ARG A 282 -3.91 -13.17 1.25
C ARG A 282 -3.11 -14.44 0.99
N CYS A 283 -2.34 -14.89 1.98
CA CYS A 283 -1.64 -16.15 1.93
C CYS A 283 -2.64 -17.32 1.81
N ALA A 284 -3.61 -17.38 2.73
CA ALA A 284 -4.63 -18.42 2.76
C ALA A 284 -5.64 -18.36 1.59
N ALA A 285 -5.82 -17.21 0.94
CA ALA A 285 -6.67 -17.10 -0.25
C ALA A 285 -6.27 -18.09 -1.36
N ARG A 286 -4.99 -18.52 -1.38
CA ARG A 286 -4.45 -19.47 -2.36
C ARG A 286 -4.58 -20.95 -1.96
N HIS A 287 -4.91 -21.22 -0.70
CA HIS A 287 -4.90 -22.55 -0.09
C HIS A 287 -6.21 -22.79 0.65
N GLU A 288 -7.13 -23.50 0.00
CA GLU A 288 -8.51 -23.64 0.48
C GLU A 288 -8.62 -24.32 1.86
N GLU A 289 -7.70 -25.23 2.15
CA GLU A 289 -7.56 -25.93 3.42
C GLU A 289 -7.26 -24.97 4.59
N LEU A 290 -6.54 -23.87 4.35
CA LEU A 290 -6.16 -22.88 5.36
C LEU A 290 -7.27 -21.86 5.65
N GLN A 291 -8.25 -21.73 4.77
CA GLN A 291 -9.29 -20.67 4.86
C GLN A 291 -10.23 -20.85 6.05
N GLU A 292 -10.58 -22.08 6.40
CA GLU A 292 -11.63 -22.35 7.39
C GLU A 292 -11.22 -22.07 8.84
N PRO A 293 -10.02 -22.48 9.32
CA PRO A 293 -9.52 -22.07 10.62
C PRO A 293 -9.51 -20.54 10.81
N LEU A 294 -9.04 -19.81 9.80
CA LEU A 294 -9.00 -18.34 9.80
C LEU A 294 -10.40 -17.73 9.86
N LEU A 295 -11.33 -18.21 9.03
CA LEU A 295 -12.73 -17.75 9.03
C LEU A 295 -13.42 -18.03 10.37
N LYS A 296 -13.06 -19.10 11.08
CA LYS A 296 -13.60 -19.39 12.41
C LYS A 296 -13.12 -18.36 13.44
N GLN A 297 -11.83 -18.03 13.45
CA GLN A 297 -11.27 -17.02 14.35
C GLN A 297 -11.79 -15.62 14.04
N LEU A 298 -11.84 -15.22 12.77
CA LEU A 298 -12.39 -13.93 12.35
C LEU A 298 -13.85 -13.79 12.74
N ARG A 299 -14.69 -14.81 12.51
CA ARG A 299 -16.10 -14.77 12.94
C ARG A 299 -16.24 -14.66 14.45
N LYS A 300 -15.36 -15.30 15.22
CA LYS A 300 -15.34 -15.15 16.68
C LYS A 300 -15.01 -13.70 17.06
N PHE A 301 -13.93 -13.14 16.51
CA PHE A 301 -13.50 -11.76 16.78
C PHE A 301 -14.55 -10.72 16.37
N PHE A 302 -15.16 -10.88 15.20
CA PHE A 302 -16.20 -10.01 14.67
C PHE A 302 -17.62 -10.36 15.14
N LYS A 303 -17.74 -11.03 16.30
CA LYS A 303 -19.01 -11.32 16.99
C LYS A 303 -20.08 -11.93 16.08
N ALA A 304 -19.67 -12.82 15.18
CA ALA A 304 -20.49 -13.45 14.14
C ALA A 304 -20.30 -14.98 14.07
N SER A 305 -19.93 -15.61 15.20
CA SER A 305 -19.70 -17.05 15.32
C SER A 305 -20.98 -17.86 15.57
N LYS A 306 -22.08 -17.21 15.95
CA LYS A 306 -23.35 -17.87 16.28
C LYS A 306 -24.34 -17.76 15.12
N VAL A 307 -25.34 -18.64 15.11
CA VAL A 307 -26.32 -18.73 14.00
C VAL A 307 -27.20 -17.48 13.92
N ASP A 308 -27.53 -16.87 15.05
CA ASP A 308 -28.36 -15.67 15.20
C ASP A 308 -27.65 -14.40 14.72
N ASN A 309 -26.31 -14.33 14.81
CA ASN A 309 -25.53 -13.15 14.46
C ASN A 309 -24.60 -13.33 13.25
N LYS A 310 -24.64 -14.48 12.57
CA LYS A 310 -23.78 -14.78 11.41
C LYS A 310 -23.87 -13.74 10.29
N LEU A 311 -25.05 -13.13 10.09
CA LEU A 311 -25.28 -12.12 9.04
C LEU A 311 -24.63 -10.77 9.36
N ASN A 312 -24.22 -10.57 10.61
CA ASN A 312 -23.50 -9.36 11.02
C ASN A 312 -22.01 -9.43 10.66
N PHE A 313 -21.51 -10.57 10.14
CA PHE A 313 -20.07 -10.76 9.89
C PHE A 313 -19.49 -9.69 8.98
N LEU A 314 -20.14 -9.43 7.84
CA LEU A 314 -19.70 -8.39 6.89
C LEU A 314 -19.66 -7.02 7.57
N LEU A 315 -20.77 -6.60 8.17
CA LEU A 315 -20.90 -5.26 8.75
C LEU A 315 -19.98 -5.05 9.95
N ASN A 316 -19.81 -6.05 10.82
CA ASN A 316 -18.83 -5.99 11.91
C ASN A 316 -17.40 -5.95 11.41
N THR A 317 -17.08 -6.63 10.30
CA THR A 317 -15.73 -6.56 9.70
C THR A 317 -15.48 -5.18 9.10
N LEU A 318 -16.43 -4.67 8.28
CA LEU A 318 -16.33 -3.35 7.66
C LEU A 318 -16.17 -2.23 8.68
N THR A 319 -16.89 -2.32 9.79
CA THR A 319 -16.93 -1.27 10.83
C THR A 319 -15.99 -1.53 12.00
N LEU A 320 -15.16 -2.58 11.95
CA LEU A 320 -14.32 -3.05 13.05
C LEU A 320 -15.08 -3.13 14.39
N ASN A 321 -16.20 -3.86 14.40
CA ASN A 321 -17.09 -4.08 15.55
C ASN A 321 -17.87 -2.84 16.06
N LYS A 322 -17.93 -1.72 15.32
CA LYS A 322 -18.80 -0.59 15.68
C LYS A 322 -20.28 -0.83 15.37
N TYR A 323 -20.60 -1.71 14.42
CA TYR A 323 -21.99 -2.07 14.11
C TYR A 323 -22.71 -2.71 15.31
N ASN A 324 -23.89 -2.17 15.63
CA ASN A 324 -24.65 -2.56 16.83
C ASN A 324 -25.71 -3.64 16.59
N GLY A 325 -25.79 -4.20 15.36
CA GLY A 325 -26.79 -5.20 14.98
C GLY A 325 -28.16 -4.62 14.59
N LYS A 326 -28.32 -3.30 14.53
CA LYS A 326 -29.60 -2.64 14.18
C LYS A 326 -29.48 -1.73 12.96
N THR A 327 -28.62 -0.71 13.05
CA THR A 327 -28.50 0.31 12.01
C THR A 327 -27.09 0.34 11.47
N PHE A 328 -26.95 0.19 10.15
CA PHE A 328 -25.67 0.29 9.48
C PHE A 328 -25.45 1.73 9.01
N TYR A 329 -24.35 2.34 9.47
CA TYR A 329 -23.91 3.64 9.00
C TYR A 329 -22.68 3.46 8.12
N VAL A 330 -22.80 3.81 6.84
CA VAL A 330 -21.69 3.68 5.88
C VAL A 330 -20.48 4.54 6.25
N SER A 331 -20.68 5.60 7.03
CA SER A 331 -19.61 6.44 7.60
C SER A 331 -18.72 5.70 8.59
N ASP A 332 -19.20 4.60 9.18
CA ASP A 332 -18.44 3.79 10.12
C ASP A 332 -17.51 2.78 9.42
N CYS A 333 -17.61 2.65 8.09
CA CYS A 333 -16.71 1.79 7.32
C CYS A 333 -15.25 2.21 7.51
N HIS A 334 -14.42 1.26 7.89
CA HIS A 334 -13.00 1.42 8.18
C HIS A 334 -12.16 0.90 7.01
N LEU A 335 -11.05 1.57 6.70
CA LEU A 335 -10.13 1.16 5.62
C LEU A 335 -9.65 -0.29 5.78
N HIS A 336 -9.10 -0.63 6.96
CA HIS A 336 -8.68 -2.02 7.22
C HIS A 336 -9.83 -3.02 7.20
N GLY A 337 -11.03 -2.63 7.64
CA GLY A 337 -12.22 -3.48 7.56
C GLY A 337 -12.56 -3.83 6.11
N SER A 338 -12.54 -2.83 5.22
CA SER A 338 -12.71 -3.03 3.78
C SER A 338 -11.62 -3.92 3.18
N LEU A 339 -10.34 -3.67 3.48
CA LEU A 339 -9.22 -4.47 2.96
C LEU A 339 -9.33 -5.95 3.38
N LEU A 340 -9.72 -6.22 4.64
CA LEU A 340 -9.99 -7.58 5.10
C LEU A 340 -11.12 -8.23 4.29
N VAL A 341 -12.24 -7.53 4.10
CA VAL A 341 -13.38 -8.05 3.33
C VAL A 341 -13.00 -8.29 1.87
N GLU A 342 -12.25 -7.38 1.23
CA GLU A 342 -11.77 -7.55 -0.14
C GLU A 342 -10.95 -8.84 -0.30
N VAL A 343 -10.05 -9.12 0.63
CA VAL A 343 -9.28 -10.37 0.62
C VAL A 343 -10.19 -11.57 0.87
N LEU A 344 -11.11 -11.50 1.83
CA LEU A 344 -12.04 -12.59 2.10
C LEU A 344 -12.97 -12.90 0.92
N LEU A 345 -13.32 -11.92 0.09
CA LEU A 345 -14.13 -12.13 -1.12
C LEU A 345 -13.37 -12.89 -2.23
N SER A 346 -12.05 -13.01 -2.11
CA SER A 346 -11.22 -13.85 -2.98
C SER A 346 -11.15 -15.33 -2.56
N PHE A 347 -11.66 -15.68 -1.37
CA PHE A 347 -11.67 -17.05 -0.88
C PHE A 347 -12.61 -17.94 -1.69
N ASN A 348 -12.41 -19.26 -1.61
CA ASN A 348 -13.39 -20.23 -2.12
C ASN A 348 -14.55 -20.38 -1.13
N LYS A 349 -14.27 -20.26 0.19
CA LYS A 349 -15.25 -20.41 1.27
C LYS A 349 -16.02 -19.11 1.60
N VAL A 350 -16.79 -18.57 0.65
CA VAL A 350 -17.49 -17.25 0.79
C VAL A 350 -18.97 -17.31 1.17
N LYS A 351 -19.53 -18.49 1.44
CA LYS A 351 -20.98 -18.67 1.69
C LYS A 351 -21.58 -17.69 2.71
N THR A 352 -20.88 -17.45 3.82
CA THR A 352 -21.35 -16.50 4.86
C THR A 352 -21.34 -15.07 4.34
N LEU A 353 -20.30 -14.67 3.60
CA LEU A 353 -20.20 -13.33 3.02
C LEU A 353 -21.24 -13.09 1.92
N SER A 354 -21.51 -14.08 1.07
CA SER A 354 -22.60 -14.01 0.08
C SER A 354 -23.94 -13.72 0.77
N ALA A 355 -24.27 -14.50 1.80
CA ALA A 355 -25.50 -14.29 2.57
C ALA A 355 -25.56 -12.91 3.25
N CYS A 356 -24.43 -12.38 3.74
CA CYS A 356 -24.37 -11.03 4.31
C CYS A 356 -24.64 -9.95 3.25
N LEU A 357 -24.01 -10.05 2.07
CA LEU A 357 -24.19 -9.11 0.97
C LEU A 357 -25.61 -9.15 0.40
N GLU A 358 -26.18 -10.35 0.30
CA GLU A 358 -27.57 -10.57 -0.09
C GLU A 358 -28.58 -10.03 0.93
N ALA A 359 -28.21 -9.93 2.21
CA ALA A 359 -29.07 -9.35 3.24
C ALA A 359 -29.12 -7.81 3.23
N LEU A 360 -28.13 -7.14 2.62
CA LEU A 360 -28.09 -5.68 2.54
C LEU A 360 -29.29 -5.11 1.78
N GLN A 361 -29.84 -3.99 2.23
CA GLN A 361 -30.88 -3.28 1.51
C GLN A 361 -30.31 -2.53 0.29
N ALA A 362 -31.18 -2.19 -0.67
CA ALA A 362 -30.73 -1.55 -1.91
C ALA A 362 -30.11 -0.17 -1.67
N ASP A 363 -30.61 0.58 -0.71
CA ASP A 363 -30.06 1.85 -0.27
C ASP A 363 -28.69 1.67 0.42
N GLU A 364 -28.51 0.63 1.23
CA GLU A 364 -27.22 0.32 1.86
C GLU A 364 -26.15 -0.03 0.82
N VAL A 365 -26.50 -0.83 -0.20
CA VAL A 365 -25.60 -1.16 -1.32
C VAL A 365 -25.26 0.10 -2.12
N MET A 366 -26.23 0.97 -2.39
CA MET A 366 -25.99 2.23 -3.08
C MET A 366 -25.08 3.17 -2.28
N GLN A 367 -25.27 3.24 -0.96
CA GLN A 367 -24.42 4.02 -0.05
C GLN A 367 -22.99 3.47 -0.02
N LEU A 368 -22.81 2.16 0.08
CA LEU A 368 -21.50 1.51 0.00
C LEU A 368 -20.79 1.83 -1.32
N ALA A 369 -21.52 1.81 -2.44
CA ALA A 369 -20.95 2.08 -3.76
C ALA A 369 -20.37 3.50 -3.89
N LYS A 370 -20.92 4.47 -3.17
CA LYS A 370 -20.48 5.87 -3.16
C LYS A 370 -19.54 6.20 -1.99
N ASN A 371 -19.17 5.20 -1.19
CA ASN A 371 -18.26 5.38 -0.07
C ASN A 371 -16.82 5.07 -0.47
N ARG A 372 -15.87 5.84 0.06
CA ARG A 372 -14.42 5.65 -0.19
C ARG A 372 -13.96 4.22 0.05
N CYS A 373 -14.38 3.59 1.15
CA CYS A 373 -13.95 2.23 1.51
C CYS A 373 -14.95 1.17 1.02
N GLY A 374 -16.25 1.47 1.05
CA GLY A 374 -17.30 0.55 0.60
C GLY A 374 -17.27 0.25 -0.90
N SER A 375 -16.85 1.21 -1.72
CA SER A 375 -16.78 1.04 -3.17
C SER A 375 -15.77 -0.03 -3.57
N HIS A 376 -14.62 -0.13 -2.90
CA HIS A 376 -13.63 -1.18 -3.16
C HIS A 376 -14.16 -2.57 -2.78
N VAL A 377 -14.93 -2.68 -1.69
CA VAL A 377 -15.60 -3.92 -1.29
C VAL A 377 -16.61 -4.37 -2.33
N LEU A 378 -17.40 -3.46 -2.89
CA LEU A 378 -18.32 -3.80 -3.98
C LEU A 378 -17.59 -4.15 -5.28
N GLN A 379 -16.50 -3.47 -5.61
CA GLN A 379 -15.67 -3.86 -6.77
C GLN A 379 -15.09 -5.26 -6.59
N ALA A 380 -14.59 -5.61 -5.40
CA ALA A 380 -14.11 -6.96 -5.08
C ALA A 380 -15.26 -7.99 -5.11
N THR A 381 -16.44 -7.62 -4.60
CA THR A 381 -17.65 -8.45 -4.62
C THR A 381 -18.01 -8.79 -6.06
N PHE A 382 -18.13 -7.77 -6.91
CA PHE A 382 -18.47 -7.94 -8.32
C PHE A 382 -17.34 -8.57 -9.10
N SER A 383 -16.08 -8.50 -8.65
CA SER A 383 -14.95 -9.20 -9.27
C SER A 383 -14.81 -10.65 -8.82
N SER A 384 -15.46 -11.05 -7.73
CA SER A 384 -15.42 -12.42 -7.25
C SER A 384 -16.09 -13.38 -8.24
N LYS A 385 -15.55 -14.59 -8.33
CA LYS A 385 -16.14 -15.71 -9.09
C LYS A 385 -17.09 -16.56 -8.22
N ASN A 386 -17.02 -16.37 -6.89
CA ASN A 386 -17.71 -17.20 -5.90
C ASN A 386 -18.92 -16.49 -5.28
N ILE A 387 -19.18 -15.23 -5.65
CA ILE A 387 -20.35 -14.46 -5.24
C ILE A 387 -21.31 -14.36 -6.43
N GLY A 388 -22.60 -14.55 -6.14
CA GLY A 388 -23.66 -14.43 -7.13
C GLY A 388 -23.93 -13.00 -7.59
N ASP A 389 -24.76 -12.90 -8.61
CA ASP A 389 -25.04 -11.66 -9.32
C ASP A 389 -26.15 -10.82 -8.65
N GLU A 390 -26.79 -11.31 -7.58
CA GLU A 390 -27.98 -10.72 -6.96
C GLU A 390 -27.71 -9.34 -6.36
N VAL A 391 -26.52 -9.13 -5.80
CA VAL A 391 -26.13 -7.88 -5.16
C VAL A 391 -26.05 -6.73 -6.17
N LYS A 392 -25.63 -7.00 -7.40
CA LYS A 392 -25.47 -5.95 -8.43
C LYS A 392 -26.82 -5.40 -8.92
N GLU A 393 -27.87 -6.23 -8.87
CA GLU A 393 -29.22 -5.83 -9.26
C GLU A 393 -29.87 -4.87 -8.24
N LYS A 394 -29.31 -4.75 -7.03
CA LYS A 394 -29.71 -3.75 -6.04
C LYS A 394 -29.26 -2.32 -6.40
N LEU A 395 -28.30 -2.17 -7.32
CA LEU A 395 -27.89 -0.88 -7.85
C LEU A 395 -28.88 -0.43 -8.92
N ASN A 396 -29.80 0.46 -8.55
CA ASN A 396 -30.89 0.91 -9.42
C ASN A 396 -30.75 2.36 -9.90
N ASP A 397 -30.06 3.22 -9.14
CA ASP A 397 -29.76 4.61 -9.47
C ASP A 397 -28.39 4.78 -10.14
N TRP A 398 -28.35 4.39 -11.41
CA TRP A 398 -27.15 4.45 -12.25
C TRP A 398 -26.67 5.88 -12.54
N GLU A 399 -27.59 6.84 -12.53
CA GLU A 399 -27.32 8.25 -12.76
C GLU A 399 -26.47 8.82 -11.62
N SER A 400 -26.91 8.62 -10.39
CA SER A 400 -26.15 9.07 -9.23
C SER A 400 -24.85 8.27 -9.09
N LEU A 401 -24.86 6.96 -9.38
CA LEU A 401 -23.66 6.12 -9.30
C LEU A 401 -22.54 6.59 -10.25
N ILE A 402 -22.84 6.87 -11.52
CA ILE A 402 -21.81 7.25 -12.50
C ILE A 402 -21.27 8.67 -12.28
N SER A 403 -22.08 9.54 -11.67
CA SER A 403 -21.67 10.91 -11.32
C SER A 403 -20.80 10.98 -10.06
N ASP A 404 -20.81 9.94 -9.24
CA ASP A 404 -20.04 9.87 -8.00
C ASP A 404 -18.58 9.48 -8.27
N VAL A 405 -17.65 10.06 -7.49
CA VAL A 405 -16.21 9.81 -7.64
C VAL A 405 -15.88 8.32 -7.42
N TYR A 406 -16.44 7.71 -6.38
CA TYR A 406 -16.19 6.30 -6.06
C TYR A 406 -17.14 5.37 -6.81
N GLY A 407 -18.41 5.75 -6.87
CA GLY A 407 -19.46 5.01 -7.57
C GLY A 407 -19.16 4.76 -9.03
N SER A 408 -18.46 5.69 -9.69
CA SER A 408 -18.09 5.52 -11.09
C SER A 408 -17.13 4.34 -11.35
N HIS A 409 -16.27 3.99 -10.39
CA HIS A 409 -15.40 2.80 -10.48
C HIS A 409 -16.17 1.49 -10.21
N VAL A 410 -17.15 1.54 -9.31
CA VAL A 410 -18.07 0.42 -9.10
C VAL A 410 -18.88 0.15 -10.37
N PHE A 411 -19.35 1.22 -11.03
CA PHE A 411 -20.02 1.14 -12.32
C PHE A 411 -19.13 0.50 -13.39
N GLU A 412 -17.86 0.91 -13.52
CA GLU A 412 -16.90 0.32 -14.48
C GLU A 412 -16.76 -1.20 -14.26
N THR A 413 -16.59 -1.61 -13.00
CA THR A 413 -16.44 -3.03 -12.65
C THR A 413 -17.67 -3.86 -13.06
N ILE A 414 -18.88 -3.34 -12.85
CA ILE A 414 -20.12 -4.02 -13.24
C ILE A 414 -20.30 -4.01 -14.76
N TRP A 415 -19.99 -2.88 -15.40
CA TRP A 415 -20.13 -2.68 -16.84
C TRP A 415 -19.40 -3.79 -17.61
N ASP A 416 -18.18 -4.13 -17.19
CA ASP A 416 -17.37 -5.15 -17.82
C ASP A 416 -17.97 -6.56 -17.72
N ARG A 417 -18.85 -6.80 -16.74
CA ARG A 417 -19.55 -8.09 -16.56
C ARG A 417 -20.91 -8.19 -17.22
N TYR A 418 -21.52 -7.07 -17.60
CA TYR A 418 -22.80 -7.11 -18.29
C TYR A 418 -22.66 -7.63 -19.72
N ASP A 419 -23.63 -8.46 -20.11
CA ASP A 419 -23.81 -8.84 -21.50
C ASP A 419 -24.24 -7.64 -22.36
N VAL A 420 -24.16 -7.79 -23.68
CA VAL A 420 -24.45 -6.70 -24.62
C VAL A 420 -25.89 -6.20 -24.48
N ARG A 421 -26.84 -7.09 -24.16
CA ARG A 421 -28.25 -6.74 -23.98
C ARG A 421 -28.44 -5.84 -22.77
N ARG A 422 -27.88 -6.23 -21.62
CA ARG A 422 -27.97 -5.49 -20.37
C ARG A 422 -27.25 -4.14 -20.47
N ARG A 423 -26.07 -4.11 -21.10
CA ARG A 423 -25.39 -2.85 -21.43
C ARG A 423 -26.28 -1.95 -22.29
N GLN A 424 -26.95 -2.49 -23.31
CA GLN A 424 -27.85 -1.73 -24.18
C GLN A 424 -29.10 -1.18 -23.44
N GLU A 425 -29.67 -1.95 -22.50
CA GLU A 425 -30.77 -1.50 -21.64
C GLU A 425 -30.32 -0.33 -20.74
N LEU A 426 -29.15 -0.46 -20.12
CA LEU A 426 -28.56 0.57 -19.26
C LEU A 426 -28.23 1.84 -20.05
N MET A 427 -27.66 1.70 -21.24
CA MET A 427 -27.34 2.84 -22.10
C MET A 427 -28.59 3.59 -22.55
N LYS A 428 -29.72 2.90 -22.78
CA LYS A 428 -30.99 3.56 -23.06
C LYS A 428 -31.47 4.40 -21.87
N LYS A 429 -31.30 3.91 -20.63
CA LYS A 429 -31.63 4.69 -19.44
C LYS A 429 -30.72 5.92 -19.28
N LEU A 430 -29.41 5.72 -19.46
CA LEU A 430 -28.42 6.79 -19.32
C LEU A 430 -28.44 7.80 -20.47
N SER A 431 -28.90 7.40 -21.67
CA SER A 431 -28.96 8.29 -22.84
C SER A 431 -29.98 9.39 -22.68
N ASP A 432 -30.94 9.27 -21.78
CA ASP A 432 -31.96 10.31 -21.56
C ASP A 432 -31.63 11.15 -20.31
N SER A 433 -30.60 10.76 -19.55
CA SER A 433 -30.12 11.44 -18.35
C SER A 433 -29.26 12.66 -18.69
N LYS A 434 -29.30 13.69 -17.84
CA LYS A 434 -28.38 14.85 -17.92
C LYS A 434 -26.92 14.48 -17.66
N PHE A 435 -26.66 13.32 -17.05
CA PHE A 435 -25.32 12.83 -16.70
C PHE A 435 -24.69 11.93 -17.76
N TRP A 436 -25.30 11.81 -18.95
CA TRP A 436 -24.77 11.02 -20.06
C TRP A 436 -23.31 11.34 -20.44
N LYS A 437 -22.83 12.56 -20.15
CA LYS A 437 -21.45 12.99 -20.39
C LYS A 437 -20.43 12.15 -19.60
N PHE A 438 -20.78 11.71 -18.38
CA PHE A 438 -19.93 10.82 -17.58
C PHE A 438 -19.86 9.40 -18.18
N ALA A 439 -20.92 8.97 -18.87
CA ALA A 439 -20.95 7.71 -19.62
C ALA A 439 -20.26 7.80 -21.00
N MET A 440 -19.94 9.00 -21.48
CA MET A 440 -19.45 9.23 -22.84
C MET A 440 -18.09 8.59 -23.08
N LEU A 441 -17.15 8.75 -22.15
CA LEU A 441 -15.80 8.22 -22.28
C LEU A 441 -15.73 6.71 -21.99
N ARG A 442 -16.55 6.25 -21.03
CA ARG A 442 -16.48 4.87 -20.50
C ARG A 442 -17.28 3.86 -21.30
N CYS A 443 -18.44 4.25 -21.82
CA CYS A 443 -19.36 3.34 -22.49
C CYS A 443 -19.56 3.66 -23.98
N ASP A 444 -18.80 4.61 -24.53
CA ASP A 444 -18.97 5.10 -25.91
C ASP A 444 -20.42 5.55 -26.20
N MET A 445 -20.97 6.37 -25.30
CA MET A 445 -22.35 6.89 -25.39
C MET A 445 -22.58 7.70 -26.67
N TYR A 446 -21.54 8.33 -27.20
CA TYR A 446 -21.63 9.05 -28.48
C TYR A 446 -21.95 8.09 -29.63
N LEU A 447 -21.21 6.99 -29.77
CA LEU A 447 -21.49 5.98 -30.78
C LEU A 447 -22.87 5.34 -30.54
N PHE A 448 -23.26 5.09 -29.28
CA PHE A 448 -24.57 4.54 -28.97
C PHE A 448 -25.74 5.42 -29.47
N ARG A 449 -25.66 6.74 -29.27
CA ARG A 449 -26.68 7.69 -29.73
C ARG A 449 -26.66 7.90 -31.25
N LYS A 450 -25.49 7.89 -31.88
CA LYS A 450 -25.32 8.12 -33.32
C LYS A 450 -25.65 6.88 -34.16
N ASP A 451 -25.13 5.73 -33.76
CA ASP A 451 -25.29 4.45 -34.47
C ASP A 451 -25.31 3.29 -33.46
N ARG A 452 -26.52 3.00 -32.96
CA ARG A 452 -26.75 1.92 -32.00
C ARG A 452 -26.33 0.55 -32.54
N LYS A 453 -26.40 0.31 -33.86
CA LYS A 453 -26.01 -0.98 -34.47
C LYS A 453 -24.49 -1.14 -34.42
N ALA A 454 -23.75 -0.12 -34.84
CA ALA A 454 -22.28 -0.12 -34.75
C ALA A 454 -21.80 -0.28 -33.31
N TRP A 455 -22.46 0.39 -32.36
CA TRP A 455 -22.15 0.24 -30.93
C TRP A 455 -22.35 -1.19 -30.44
N VAL A 456 -23.47 -1.84 -30.78
CA VAL A 456 -23.75 -3.24 -30.39
C VAL A 456 -22.69 -4.18 -30.96
N GLU A 457 -22.29 -4.01 -32.23
CA GLU A 457 -21.22 -4.80 -32.83
C GLU A 457 -19.86 -4.59 -32.15
N LYS A 458 -19.54 -3.34 -31.77
CA LYS A 458 -18.35 -3.04 -30.96
C LYS A 458 -18.38 -3.78 -29.61
N MET A 459 -19.52 -3.78 -28.93
CA MET A 459 -19.68 -4.47 -27.64
C MET A 459 -19.65 -5.98 -27.76
N LYS A 460 -20.22 -6.56 -28.83
CA LYS A 460 -20.09 -8.00 -29.11
C LYS A 460 -18.64 -8.41 -29.31
N LYS A 461 -17.82 -7.58 -29.96
CA LYS A 461 -16.39 -7.82 -30.13
C LYS A 461 -15.63 -7.75 -28.80
N SER A 462 -15.92 -6.76 -27.95
CA SER A 462 -15.25 -6.64 -26.64
C SER A 462 -15.59 -7.79 -25.69
N VAL A 463 -16.84 -8.22 -25.62
CA VAL A 463 -17.24 -9.38 -24.79
C VAL A 463 -16.58 -10.68 -25.25
N LYS A 464 -16.37 -10.86 -26.57
CA LYS A 464 -15.64 -12.03 -27.09
C LYS A 464 -14.15 -12.00 -26.70
N ALA A 465 -13.53 -10.83 -26.69
CA ALA A 465 -12.13 -10.67 -26.32
C ALA A 465 -11.85 -10.97 -24.83
N VAL A 466 -12.83 -10.80 -23.94
CA VAL A 466 -12.69 -11.10 -22.50
C VAL A 466 -12.87 -12.59 -22.18
N LYS A 467 -13.48 -13.37 -23.08
CA LYS A 467 -13.68 -14.82 -22.90
C LYS A 467 -12.50 -15.68 -23.39
N HIS A 468 -11.53 -15.07 -24.07
CA HIS A 468 -10.30 -15.68 -24.56
C HIS A 468 -9.13 -15.08 -23.79
#